data_AF-A0A843SS54-F1
#
_entry.id   AF-A0A843SS54-F1
#
_cell.length_a   1.000
_cell.length_b   1.000
_cell.length_c   1.000
_cell.angle_alpha   90.00
_cell.angle_beta   90.00
_cell.angle_gamma   90.00
#
_symmetry.space_group_name_H-M   'P 1'
#
loop_
_entity.id
_entity.type
_entity.pdbx_description
1 polymer ?
#
loop_
_entity_poly.entity_id
_entity_poly.type
_entity_poly.pdbx_seq_one_letter_code
_entity_poly.pdbx_strand_id
1 'polypeptide(L)'
;MPRARPDGTVDSVYDSRLTRPSRSLSLALDASFGVAMYFLAYWLQVQTGELAAVLPATRITTPWVVGSQLLALAALRAYVPQPRASWMFRVAAGALLGTAIAVGLVGVVYGLANVSWIAFVADGVLFSIAALGWRAAWALRMRARTRVRHGEWASHLVDRAEEMTTLSGVVASLYGYRELLKSLVLKDLKLKYRGSVFGFVWSLANPLMMIVVYAIAFTFILRVRSEMFVFYLMLGQLSWSFFSGSATMSTGAIVENAGLMRSVFFPRAILPIATVLFNLAQYLLTVAVFLPVMMLWYSVPLSSPMLVFPLFLALQAVFTMGVALILGTVTAFFRDVKHLLDIALAMLFWTTPIVYELSQVPERLRLLILLSPISSFVVAYHHLFFYRTWPEPTVWVVATTYAVGAFTVGAALILAFEDRFTEQL
;
A
#
# COMPACT_ATOMS: atom_id res chain seq x y z
N MET A 1 -13.72 -36.62 -27.46
CA MET A 1 -14.55 -36.85 -26.25
C MET A 1 -13.87 -37.91 -25.40
N PRO A 2 -13.53 -37.64 -24.13
CA PRO A 2 -13.06 -38.69 -23.23
C PRO A 2 -14.25 -39.59 -22.88
N ARG A 3 -14.09 -40.91 -23.01
CA ARG A 3 -15.12 -41.90 -22.62
C ARG A 3 -15.17 -41.99 -21.10
N ALA A 4 -16.34 -41.77 -20.50
CA ALA A 4 -16.57 -42.08 -19.09
C ALA A 4 -16.62 -43.61 -18.91
N ARG A 5 -15.94 -44.12 -17.88
CA ARG A 5 -16.13 -45.49 -17.40
C ARG A 5 -17.38 -45.57 -16.49
N PRO A 6 -17.97 -46.78 -16.30
CA PRO A 6 -19.25 -46.95 -15.61
C PRO A 6 -19.21 -46.70 -14.09
N ASP A 7 -18.04 -46.42 -13.51
CA ASP A 7 -17.80 -46.30 -12.06
C ASP A 7 -17.77 -44.86 -11.56
N GLY A 8 -17.98 -43.86 -12.43
CA GLY A 8 -18.15 -42.46 -12.03
C GLY A 8 -16.87 -41.76 -11.56
N THR A 9 -15.71 -42.41 -11.60
CA THR A 9 -14.42 -41.76 -11.31
C THR A 9 -13.90 -41.07 -12.57
N VAL A 10 -13.91 -39.74 -12.54
CA VAL A 10 -13.18 -38.92 -13.53
C VAL A 10 -11.70 -39.02 -13.20
N ASP A 11 -10.90 -39.61 -14.10
CA ASP A 11 -9.45 -39.56 -14.00
C ASP A 11 -9.02 -38.09 -13.84
N SER A 12 -8.47 -37.74 -12.68
CA SER A 12 -7.81 -36.46 -12.49
C SER A 12 -6.52 -36.48 -13.32
N VAL A 13 -6.65 -36.19 -14.62
CA VAL A 13 -5.53 -35.90 -15.50
C VAL A 13 -4.95 -34.56 -15.06
N TYR A 14 -4.21 -34.58 -13.95
CA TYR A 14 -3.24 -33.55 -13.59
C TYR A 14 -2.12 -33.62 -14.63
N ASP A 15 -2.39 -33.02 -15.79
CA ASP A 15 -1.51 -33.02 -16.94
C ASP A 15 -0.21 -32.25 -16.63
N SER A 16 0.87 -33.02 -16.58
CA SER A 16 2.28 -32.71 -16.31
C SER A 16 2.96 -31.61 -17.14
N ARG A 17 2.22 -30.78 -17.89
CA ARG A 17 2.79 -29.83 -18.88
C ARG A 17 2.76 -28.35 -18.49
N LEU A 18 2.29 -28.01 -17.28
CA LEU A 18 2.45 -26.66 -16.70
C LEU A 18 3.82 -26.56 -16.00
N THR A 19 4.89 -26.54 -16.78
CA THR A 19 6.25 -26.40 -16.21
C THR A 19 6.45 -24.97 -15.70
N ARG A 20 6.42 -24.85 -14.37
CA ARG A 20 6.82 -23.66 -13.60
C ARG A 20 8.25 -23.23 -13.99
N PRO A 21 8.66 -21.96 -13.81
CA PRO A 21 10.05 -21.59 -13.96
C PRO A 21 10.87 -22.55 -13.11
N SER A 22 11.89 -23.15 -13.71
CA SER A 22 12.76 -24.07 -13.00
C SER A 22 13.31 -23.38 -11.75
N ARG A 23 13.65 -24.15 -10.71
CA ARG A 23 14.26 -23.60 -9.49
C ARG A 23 15.44 -22.67 -9.83
N SER A 24 16.19 -23.00 -10.88
CA SER A 24 17.28 -22.18 -11.42
C SER A 24 16.83 -20.83 -11.97
N LEU A 25 15.71 -20.75 -12.71
CA LEU A 25 15.22 -19.50 -13.28
C LEU A 25 14.61 -18.57 -12.21
N SER A 26 13.91 -19.13 -11.22
CA SER A 26 13.43 -18.33 -10.06
C SER A 26 14.58 -17.78 -9.23
N LEU A 27 15.62 -18.58 -9.00
CA LEU A 27 16.81 -18.15 -8.27
C LEU A 27 17.62 -17.11 -9.05
N ALA A 28 17.72 -17.27 -10.38
CA ALA A 28 18.37 -16.28 -11.25
C ALA A 28 17.62 -14.95 -11.25
N LEU A 29 16.29 -14.94 -11.31
CA LEU A 29 15.48 -13.72 -11.25
C LEU A 29 15.60 -13.03 -9.89
N ASP A 30 15.46 -13.77 -8.78
CA ASP A 30 15.62 -13.21 -7.43
C ASP A 30 17.04 -12.63 -7.24
N ALA A 31 18.08 -13.28 -7.77
CA ALA A 31 19.45 -12.78 -7.77
C ALA A 31 19.60 -11.50 -8.63
N SER A 32 18.95 -11.45 -9.79
CA SER A 32 19.03 -10.32 -10.73
C SER A 32 18.31 -9.08 -10.16
N PHE A 33 17.14 -9.26 -9.55
CA PHE A 33 16.46 -8.21 -8.81
C PHE A 33 17.25 -7.76 -7.59
N GLY A 34 17.89 -8.69 -6.89
CA GLY A 34 18.77 -8.36 -5.79
C GLY A 34 19.94 -7.48 -6.18
N VAL A 35 20.57 -7.78 -7.32
CA VAL A 35 21.64 -6.94 -7.89
C VAL A 35 21.09 -5.58 -8.34
N ALA A 36 19.94 -5.52 -9.00
CA ALA A 36 19.33 -4.27 -9.44
C ALA A 36 18.94 -3.37 -8.25
N MET A 37 18.39 -3.95 -7.17
CA MET A 37 18.05 -3.23 -5.95
C MET A 37 19.29 -2.79 -5.17
N TYR A 38 20.38 -3.56 -5.19
CA TYR A 38 21.68 -3.13 -4.66
C TYR A 38 22.19 -1.88 -5.38
N PHE A 39 22.11 -1.85 -6.72
CA PHE A 39 22.47 -0.67 -7.50
C PHE A 39 21.55 0.52 -7.22
N LEU A 40 20.25 0.28 -7.04
CA LEU A 40 19.27 1.34 -6.73
C LEU A 40 19.47 1.92 -5.32
N ALA A 41 19.72 1.06 -4.32
CA ALA A 41 20.02 1.46 -2.95
C ALA A 41 21.35 2.23 -2.88
N TYR A 42 22.38 1.74 -3.57
CA TYR A 42 23.66 2.43 -3.74
C TYR A 42 23.44 3.83 -4.35
N TRP A 43 22.62 3.93 -5.40
CA TRP A 43 22.38 5.20 -6.10
C TRP A 43 21.55 6.20 -5.29
N LEU A 44 20.50 5.74 -4.59
CA LEU A 44 19.69 6.57 -3.68
C LEU A 44 20.52 7.14 -2.51
N GLN A 45 21.57 6.43 -2.08
CA GLN A 45 22.44 6.85 -0.98
C GLN A 45 23.50 7.88 -1.40
N VAL A 46 23.93 7.89 -2.67
CA VAL A 46 24.85 8.90 -3.24
C VAL A 46 24.29 10.32 -3.11
N GLN A 47 22.98 10.49 -3.02
CA GLN A 47 22.34 11.80 -2.84
C GLN A 47 22.47 12.42 -1.44
N THR A 48 22.91 11.67 -0.42
CA THR A 48 22.91 12.13 1.00
C THR A 48 24.21 12.80 1.48
N GLY A 49 25.20 13.03 0.61
CA GLY A 49 26.32 13.94 0.88
C GLY A 49 27.46 13.42 1.78
N GLU A 50 27.30 12.35 2.56
CA GLU A 50 28.39 11.74 3.33
C GLU A 50 29.13 10.65 2.53
N LEU A 51 29.86 11.08 1.50
CA LEU A 51 30.56 10.20 0.57
C LEU A 51 31.80 9.48 1.15
N ALA A 52 32.26 9.78 2.37
CA ALA A 52 33.50 9.21 2.90
C ALA A 52 33.33 8.24 4.09
N ALA A 53 32.28 8.37 4.89
CA ALA A 53 32.09 7.58 6.10
C ALA A 53 31.24 6.31 5.89
N VAL A 54 30.35 6.31 4.88
CA VAL A 54 29.34 5.25 4.69
C VAL A 54 29.75 4.22 3.63
N LEU A 55 30.68 4.55 2.73
CA LEU A 55 31.19 3.66 1.66
C LEU A 55 31.72 2.29 2.14
N PRO A 56 32.38 2.15 3.31
CA PRO A 56 32.85 0.84 3.76
C PRO A 56 31.70 -0.06 4.26
N ALA A 57 30.68 0.50 4.90
CA ALA A 57 29.67 -0.27 5.64
C ALA A 57 28.61 -0.93 4.73
N THR A 58 28.25 -0.30 3.61
CA THR A 58 27.20 -0.82 2.70
C THR A 58 27.71 -1.87 1.72
N ARG A 59 28.96 -1.76 1.25
CA ARG A 59 29.64 -2.87 0.55
C ARG A 59 29.70 -4.13 1.41
N ILE A 60 29.72 -3.94 2.73
CA ILE A 60 29.74 -5.00 3.71
C ILE A 60 28.35 -5.61 3.88
N THR A 61 27.29 -4.85 4.16
CA THR A 61 25.99 -5.40 4.62
C THR A 61 25.12 -6.04 3.54
N THR A 62 25.06 -5.46 2.33
CA THR A 62 24.08 -5.89 1.33
C THR A 62 24.30 -7.33 0.83
N PRO A 63 25.53 -7.83 0.62
CA PRO A 63 25.76 -9.25 0.30
C PRO A 63 25.21 -10.20 1.37
N TRP A 64 25.28 -9.84 2.65
CA TRP A 64 24.73 -10.65 3.75
C TRP A 64 23.21 -10.65 3.74
N VAL A 65 22.57 -9.49 3.51
CA VAL A 65 21.10 -9.38 3.42
C VAL A 65 20.59 -10.21 2.24
N VAL A 66 21.16 -10.02 1.05
CA VAL A 66 20.75 -10.77 -0.15
C VAL A 66 21.01 -12.27 0.02
N GLY A 67 22.20 -12.64 0.49
CA GLY A 67 22.59 -14.05 0.69
C GLY A 67 21.71 -14.77 1.72
N SER A 68 21.48 -14.14 2.87
CA SER A 68 20.64 -14.71 3.94
C SER A 68 19.18 -14.83 3.55
N GLN A 69 18.62 -13.86 2.82
CA GLN A 69 17.25 -13.92 2.30
C GLN A 69 17.09 -15.02 1.25
N LEU A 70 18.03 -15.16 0.31
CA LEU A 70 18.01 -16.26 -0.66
C LEU A 70 18.11 -17.63 0.03
N LEU A 71 18.98 -17.77 1.04
CA LEU A 71 19.13 -18.99 1.81
C LEU A 71 17.89 -19.32 2.65
N ALA A 72 17.29 -18.33 3.31
CA ALA A 72 16.07 -18.52 4.11
C ALA A 72 14.86 -18.88 3.22
N LEU A 73 14.74 -18.25 2.06
CA LEU A 73 13.74 -18.61 1.05
C LEU A 73 13.96 -20.05 0.54
N ALA A 74 15.23 -20.48 0.38
CA ALA A 74 15.57 -21.86 0.02
C ALA A 74 15.19 -22.85 1.12
N ALA A 75 15.55 -22.55 2.37
CA ALA A 75 15.30 -23.40 3.54
C ALA A 75 13.80 -23.58 3.82
N LEU A 76 13.01 -22.50 3.75
CA LEU A 76 11.56 -22.53 3.93
C LEU A 76 10.81 -23.10 2.73
N ARG A 77 11.52 -23.71 1.77
CA ARG A 77 10.94 -24.33 0.58
C ARG A 77 10.08 -23.32 -0.19
N ALA A 78 10.43 -22.03 -0.17
CA ALA A 78 9.72 -20.99 -0.90
C ALA A 78 9.90 -21.14 -2.42
N TYR A 79 10.92 -21.89 -2.86
CA TYR A 79 11.14 -22.32 -4.25
C TYR A 79 10.50 -23.67 -4.59
N VAL A 80 9.78 -24.29 -3.63
CA VAL A 80 9.09 -25.57 -3.87
C VAL A 80 7.74 -25.32 -4.52
N PRO A 81 7.42 -26.06 -5.59
CA PRO A 81 6.24 -25.81 -6.38
C PRO A 81 4.96 -26.34 -5.71
N GLN A 82 4.31 -25.56 -4.84
CA GLN A 82 2.96 -25.90 -4.33
C GLN A 82 1.99 -24.69 -4.29
N PRO A 83 0.72 -24.84 -4.69
CA PRO A 83 -0.23 -23.73 -4.90
C PRO A 83 -1.04 -23.32 -3.65
N ARG A 84 -0.70 -23.82 -2.46
CA ARG A 84 -1.47 -23.55 -1.22
C ARG A 84 -1.15 -22.15 -0.68
N ALA A 85 -2.11 -21.49 -0.01
CA ALA A 85 -1.90 -20.19 0.66
C ALA A 85 -0.71 -20.18 1.64
N SER A 86 -0.35 -21.34 2.19
CA SER A 86 0.87 -21.54 2.99
C SER A 86 2.17 -21.21 2.25
N TRP A 87 2.16 -21.10 0.91
CA TRP A 87 3.33 -20.67 0.13
C TRP A 87 3.65 -19.18 0.33
N MET A 88 2.64 -18.29 0.35
CA MET A 88 2.88 -16.86 0.60
C MET A 88 3.44 -16.64 2.00
N PHE A 89 2.91 -17.35 3.00
CA PHE A 89 3.45 -17.34 4.35
C PHE A 89 4.89 -17.85 4.41
N ARG A 90 5.27 -18.85 3.61
CA ARG A 90 6.67 -19.33 3.50
C ARG A 90 7.59 -18.30 2.83
N VAL A 91 7.10 -17.53 1.86
CA VAL A 91 7.86 -16.44 1.22
C VAL A 91 8.04 -15.27 2.18
N ALA A 92 6.97 -14.81 2.83
CA ALA A 92 7.02 -13.73 3.80
C ALA A 92 7.87 -14.11 5.03
N ALA A 93 7.67 -15.32 5.57
CA ALA A 93 8.52 -15.86 6.63
C ALA A 93 9.96 -15.97 6.17
N GLY A 94 10.24 -16.40 4.93
CA GLY A 94 11.60 -16.48 4.39
C GLY A 94 12.29 -15.13 4.24
N ALA A 95 11.58 -14.11 3.78
CA ALA A 95 12.12 -12.75 3.74
C ALA A 95 12.41 -12.22 5.15
N LEU A 96 11.49 -12.38 6.10
CA LEU A 96 11.66 -11.94 7.49
C LEU A 96 12.79 -12.68 8.21
N LEU A 97 12.83 -14.01 8.11
CA LEU A 97 13.81 -14.88 8.77
C LEU A 97 15.19 -14.70 8.15
N GLY A 98 15.27 -14.51 6.83
CA GLY A 98 16.50 -14.13 6.14
C GLY A 98 17.05 -12.80 6.61
N THR A 99 16.19 -11.78 6.72
CA THR A 99 16.58 -10.46 7.23
C THR A 99 17.07 -10.54 8.68
N ALA A 100 16.41 -11.33 9.53
CA ALA A 100 16.84 -11.57 10.91
C ALA A 100 18.20 -12.31 11.00
N ILE A 101 18.44 -13.29 10.13
CA ILE A 101 19.73 -13.99 10.04
C ILE A 101 20.84 -13.03 9.58
N ALA A 102 20.58 -12.14 8.61
CA ALA A 102 21.54 -11.11 8.22
C ALA A 102 21.89 -10.17 9.38
N VAL A 103 20.92 -9.77 10.21
CA VAL A 103 21.20 -8.95 11.41
C VAL A 103 22.19 -9.68 12.32
N GLY A 104 21.95 -10.97 12.58
CA GLY A 104 22.81 -11.79 13.44
C GLY A 104 24.23 -11.95 12.87
N LEU A 105 24.35 -12.29 11.58
CA LEU A 105 25.64 -12.50 10.92
C LEU A 105 26.46 -11.20 10.85
N VAL A 106 25.83 -10.10 10.47
CA VAL A 106 26.47 -8.79 10.42
C VAL A 106 26.89 -8.35 11.84
N GLY A 107 26.06 -8.63 12.85
CA GLY A 107 26.38 -8.36 14.24
C GLY A 107 27.57 -9.14 14.79
N VAL A 108 27.73 -10.41 14.42
CA VAL A 108 28.86 -11.26 14.84
C VAL A 108 30.16 -10.87 14.13
N VAL A 109 30.10 -10.53 12.84
CA VAL A 109 31.31 -10.29 12.03
C VAL A 109 31.82 -8.86 12.13
N TYR A 110 30.93 -7.87 12.22
CA TYR A 110 31.30 -6.44 12.16
C TYR A 110 30.96 -5.65 13.43
N GLY A 111 30.20 -6.25 14.35
CA GLY A 111 29.67 -5.57 15.53
C GLY A 111 28.50 -4.66 15.19
N LEU A 112 27.39 -4.80 15.93
CA LEU A 112 26.15 -4.04 15.70
C LEU A 112 26.29 -2.51 15.89
N ALA A 113 27.39 -2.05 16.49
CA ALA A 113 27.68 -0.63 16.72
C ALA A 113 28.25 0.09 15.50
N ASN A 114 28.86 -0.64 14.56
CA ASN A 114 29.54 -0.07 13.38
C ASN A 114 28.69 -0.09 12.11
N VAL A 115 27.42 -0.51 12.24
CA VAL A 115 26.51 -0.73 11.12
C VAL A 115 25.37 0.25 11.21
N SER A 116 25.10 0.96 10.11
CA SER A 116 23.91 1.78 9.98
C SER A 116 22.67 0.89 9.93
N TRP A 117 21.98 0.78 11.07
CA TRP A 117 20.70 0.08 11.19
C TRP A 117 19.68 0.56 10.16
N ILE A 118 19.77 1.82 9.76
CA ILE A 118 18.85 2.45 8.83
C ILE A 118 19.07 1.96 7.40
N ALA A 119 20.33 1.92 6.95
CA ALA A 119 20.66 1.36 5.63
C ALA A 119 20.26 -0.12 5.55
N PHE A 120 20.49 -0.85 6.65
CA PHE A 120 20.12 -2.26 6.75
C PHE A 120 18.60 -2.50 6.67
N VAL A 121 17.79 -1.69 7.36
CA VAL A 121 16.32 -1.78 7.31
C VAL A 121 15.80 -1.39 5.93
N ALA A 122 16.34 -0.34 5.32
CA ALA A 122 15.97 0.06 3.96
C ALA A 122 16.25 -1.05 2.95
N ASP A 123 17.44 -1.66 3.00
CA ASP A 123 17.82 -2.80 2.15
C ASP A 123 16.89 -3.99 2.36
N GLY A 124 16.59 -4.34 3.62
CA GLY A 124 15.71 -5.45 3.97
C GLY A 124 14.26 -5.26 3.49
N VAL A 125 13.70 -4.05 3.64
CA VAL A 125 12.33 -3.72 3.19
C VAL A 125 12.25 -3.70 1.67
N LEU A 126 13.18 -3.02 1.00
CA LEU A 126 13.23 -2.93 -0.45
C LEU A 126 13.34 -4.30 -1.12
N PHE A 127 14.19 -5.18 -0.57
CA PHE A 127 14.33 -6.54 -1.09
C PHE A 127 13.10 -7.40 -0.82
N SER A 128 12.48 -7.26 0.35
CA SER A 128 11.24 -7.96 0.68
C SER A 128 10.11 -7.59 -0.29
N ILE A 129 10.00 -6.29 -0.63
CA ILE A 129 9.03 -5.78 -1.61
C ILE A 129 9.32 -6.36 -3.01
N ALA A 130 10.58 -6.35 -3.46
CA ALA A 130 10.96 -6.88 -4.76
C ALA A 130 10.70 -8.40 -4.87
N ALA A 131 11.08 -9.16 -3.84
CA ALA A 131 10.88 -10.61 -3.78
C ALA A 131 9.39 -10.98 -3.75
N LEU A 132 8.56 -10.24 -3.01
CA LEU A 132 7.12 -10.44 -2.99
C LEU A 132 6.46 -10.02 -4.31
N GLY A 133 6.88 -8.90 -4.90
CA GLY A 133 6.24 -8.28 -6.06
C GLY A 133 6.26 -9.12 -7.34
N TRP A 134 7.43 -9.60 -7.78
CA TRP A 134 7.52 -10.41 -9.01
C TRP A 134 6.89 -11.79 -8.83
N ARG A 135 7.05 -12.40 -7.65
CA ARG A 135 6.47 -13.72 -7.33
C ARG A 135 4.95 -13.67 -7.26
N ALA A 136 4.40 -12.56 -6.74
CA ALA A 136 2.97 -12.27 -6.82
C ALA A 136 2.53 -12.12 -8.28
N ALA A 137 3.24 -11.33 -9.10
CA ALA A 137 2.95 -11.16 -10.52
C ALA A 137 2.98 -12.48 -11.32
N TRP A 138 3.92 -13.38 -11.03
CA TRP A 138 3.98 -14.69 -11.68
C TRP A 138 2.85 -15.64 -11.20
N ALA A 139 2.53 -15.64 -9.92
CA ALA A 139 1.41 -16.43 -9.38
C ALA A 139 0.07 -16.01 -10.03
N LEU A 140 -0.12 -14.71 -10.27
CA LEU A 140 -1.25 -14.19 -11.04
C LEU A 140 -1.26 -14.72 -12.48
N ARG A 141 -0.12 -14.65 -13.18
CA ARG A 141 0.01 -15.13 -14.57
C ARG A 141 -0.25 -16.62 -14.72
N MET A 142 0.12 -17.44 -13.73
CA MET A 142 -0.13 -18.88 -13.76
C MET A 142 -1.59 -19.23 -13.50
N ARG A 143 -2.25 -18.56 -12.55
CA ARG A 143 -3.68 -18.76 -12.30
C ARG A 143 -4.55 -18.29 -13.48
N ALA A 144 -4.12 -17.23 -14.17
CA ALA A 144 -4.74 -16.79 -15.43
C ALA A 144 -4.81 -17.93 -16.46
N ARG A 145 -3.70 -18.66 -16.66
CA ARG A 145 -3.61 -19.73 -17.66
C ARG A 145 -4.37 -20.99 -17.28
N THR A 146 -4.56 -21.27 -15.99
CA THR A 146 -5.42 -22.37 -15.54
C THR A 146 -6.91 -22.06 -15.72
N ARG A 147 -7.32 -20.79 -15.66
CA ARG A 147 -8.73 -20.36 -15.88
C ARG A 147 -9.18 -20.52 -17.34
N VAL A 148 -8.32 -20.17 -18.31
CA VAL A 148 -8.62 -20.28 -19.77
C VAL A 148 -9.05 -21.70 -20.18
N ARG A 149 -8.54 -22.75 -19.53
CA ARG A 149 -8.87 -24.15 -19.90
C ARG A 149 -10.10 -24.73 -19.18
N HIS A 150 -10.70 -24.02 -18.21
CA HIS A 150 -11.98 -24.40 -17.59
C HIS A 150 -13.17 -23.62 -18.18
N GLY A 151 -12.93 -22.46 -18.82
CA GLY A 151 -13.95 -21.66 -19.49
C GLY A 151 -14.55 -22.29 -20.76
N GLU A 152 -13.85 -23.24 -21.40
CA GLU A 152 -14.35 -23.93 -22.61
C GLU A 152 -15.62 -24.78 -22.36
N TRP A 153 -15.97 -25.07 -21.10
CA TRP A 153 -17.11 -25.94 -20.75
C TRP A 153 -18.34 -25.20 -20.20
N ALA A 154 -18.26 -23.89 -19.95
CA ALA A 154 -19.28 -23.11 -19.23
C ALA A 154 -19.81 -21.90 -20.03
N SER A 155 -19.96 -22.05 -21.34
CA SER A 155 -20.05 -20.95 -22.30
C SER A 155 -21.34 -20.10 -22.34
N HIS A 156 -22.20 -20.04 -21.31
CA HIS A 156 -23.47 -19.30 -21.44
C HIS A 156 -23.93 -18.40 -20.28
N LEU A 157 -23.12 -18.16 -19.25
CA LEU A 157 -23.48 -17.16 -18.22
C LEU A 157 -22.38 -16.12 -18.09
N VAL A 158 -22.42 -15.10 -18.97
CA VAL A 158 -21.70 -13.81 -18.92
C VAL A 158 -20.41 -13.86 -18.07
N ASP A 159 -19.42 -14.62 -18.53
CA ASP A 159 -18.19 -14.85 -17.76
C ASP A 159 -17.12 -13.82 -18.14
N ARG A 160 -17.22 -12.62 -17.54
CA ARG A 160 -16.16 -11.58 -17.61
C ARG A 160 -15.11 -11.75 -16.50
N ALA A 161 -15.08 -12.87 -15.78
CA ALA A 161 -14.04 -13.15 -14.80
C ALA A 161 -12.65 -13.31 -15.45
N GLU A 162 -12.58 -13.59 -16.77
CA GLU A 162 -11.35 -13.62 -17.56
C GLU A 162 -10.61 -12.27 -17.55
N GLU A 163 -11.34 -11.14 -17.49
CA GLU A 163 -10.74 -9.81 -17.46
C GLU A 163 -9.90 -9.60 -16.19
N MET A 164 -10.14 -10.25 -15.06
CA MET A 164 -9.46 -9.91 -13.79
C MET A 164 -8.07 -10.53 -13.59
N THR A 165 -7.53 -11.25 -14.57
CA THR A 165 -6.33 -12.08 -14.38
C THR A 165 -5.00 -11.31 -14.45
N THR A 166 -5.03 -10.08 -14.95
CA THR A 166 -3.87 -9.18 -15.11
C THR A 166 -4.13 -7.86 -14.38
N LEU A 167 -3.09 -7.09 -14.07
CA LEU A 167 -3.25 -5.75 -13.47
C LEU A 167 -4.04 -4.81 -14.41
N SER A 168 -3.78 -4.88 -15.72
CA SER A 168 -4.57 -4.16 -16.73
C SER A 168 -6.02 -4.63 -16.72
N GLY A 169 -6.22 -5.91 -16.48
CA GLY A 169 -7.49 -6.55 -16.28
C GLY A 169 -8.30 -6.08 -15.07
N VAL A 170 -7.64 -5.90 -13.92
CA VAL A 170 -8.26 -5.28 -12.74
C VAL A 170 -8.71 -3.87 -13.08
N VAL A 171 -7.86 -3.05 -13.71
CA VAL A 171 -8.21 -1.68 -14.12
C VAL A 171 -9.37 -1.67 -15.13
N ALA A 172 -9.34 -2.56 -16.13
CA ALA A 172 -10.41 -2.70 -17.11
C ALA A 172 -11.74 -3.14 -16.47
N SER A 173 -11.69 -4.07 -15.52
CA SER A 173 -12.86 -4.52 -14.77
C SER A 173 -13.44 -3.38 -13.91
N LEU A 174 -12.60 -2.57 -13.26
CA LEU A 174 -13.08 -1.41 -12.50
C LEU A 174 -13.79 -0.40 -13.41
N TYR A 175 -13.30 -0.22 -14.63
CA TYR A 175 -13.96 0.63 -15.62
C TYR A 175 -15.28 0.02 -16.11
N GLY A 176 -15.33 -1.30 -16.32
CA GLY A 176 -16.54 -2.03 -16.71
C GLY A 176 -17.65 -1.99 -15.64
N TYR A 177 -17.27 -2.05 -14.36
CA TYR A 177 -18.19 -2.00 -13.22
C TYR A 177 -18.29 -0.61 -12.57
N ARG A 178 -17.93 0.46 -13.30
CA ARG A 178 -17.95 1.83 -12.78
C ARG A 178 -19.31 2.27 -12.25
N GLU A 179 -20.40 1.76 -12.82
CA GLU A 179 -21.76 2.09 -12.34
C GLU A 179 -22.01 1.45 -10.98
N LEU A 180 -21.60 0.19 -10.77
CA LEU A 180 -21.66 -0.45 -9.45
C LEU A 180 -20.79 0.29 -8.44
N LEU A 181 -19.56 0.64 -8.82
CA LEU A 181 -18.65 1.41 -7.98
C LEU A 181 -19.26 2.75 -7.59
N LYS A 182 -19.84 3.48 -8.54
CA LYS A 182 -20.57 4.73 -8.32
C LYS A 182 -21.78 4.52 -7.40
N SER A 183 -22.55 3.46 -7.61
CA SER A 183 -23.70 3.13 -6.75
C SER A 183 -23.27 2.84 -5.31
N LEU A 184 -22.15 2.13 -5.10
CA LEU A 184 -21.61 1.86 -3.77
C LEU A 184 -21.14 3.14 -3.07
N VAL A 185 -20.38 3.98 -3.77
CA VAL A 185 -19.93 5.28 -3.22
C VAL A 185 -21.12 6.19 -2.90
N LEU A 186 -22.12 6.27 -3.79
CA LEU A 186 -23.34 7.04 -3.55
C LEU A 186 -24.19 6.47 -2.43
N LYS A 187 -24.24 5.13 -2.28
CA LYS A 187 -24.89 4.46 -1.16
C LYS A 187 -24.25 4.90 0.16
N ASP A 188 -22.94 4.83 0.26
CA ASP A 188 -22.22 5.18 1.50
C ASP A 188 -22.35 6.69 1.82
N LEU A 189 -22.33 7.56 0.80
CA LEU A 189 -22.66 8.99 0.96
C LEU A 189 -24.07 9.20 1.49
N LYS A 190 -25.07 8.54 0.89
CA LYS A 190 -26.47 8.66 1.34
C LYS A 190 -26.63 8.14 2.76
N LEU A 191 -26.03 7.00 3.09
CA LEU A 191 -26.09 6.39 4.42
C LEU A 191 -25.48 7.32 5.48
N LYS A 192 -24.34 7.96 5.19
CA LYS A 192 -23.70 8.90 6.11
C LYS A 192 -24.59 10.09 6.48
N TYR A 193 -25.40 10.58 5.55
CA TYR A 193 -26.28 11.74 5.79
C TYR A 193 -27.74 11.36 6.09
N ARG A 194 -28.09 10.07 6.06
CA ARG A 194 -29.46 9.61 6.25
C ARG A 194 -29.93 9.91 7.67
N GLY A 195 -31.04 10.63 7.80
CA GLY A 195 -31.61 10.98 9.10
C GLY A 195 -30.86 12.09 9.85
N SER A 196 -29.91 12.76 9.21
CA SER A 196 -29.19 13.89 9.81
C SER A 196 -29.91 15.22 9.53
N VAL A 197 -30.16 16.01 10.58
CA VAL A 197 -30.80 17.33 10.50
C VAL A 197 -30.03 18.29 9.60
N PHE A 198 -28.69 18.29 9.70
CA PHE A 198 -27.83 19.18 8.92
C PHE A 198 -27.26 18.51 7.64
N GLY A 199 -27.52 17.22 7.43
CA GLY A 199 -27.12 16.48 6.24
C GLY A 199 -25.65 16.68 5.88
N PHE A 200 -25.42 17.13 4.64
CA PHE A 200 -24.10 17.39 4.06
C PHE A 200 -23.26 18.43 4.81
N VAL A 201 -23.89 19.40 5.49
CA VAL A 201 -23.21 20.47 6.23
C VAL A 201 -22.29 19.89 7.31
N TRP A 202 -22.61 18.71 7.87
CA TRP A 202 -21.75 18.05 8.86
C TRP A 202 -20.35 17.70 8.35
N SER A 203 -20.20 17.40 7.07
CA SER A 203 -18.89 17.09 6.48
C SER A 203 -18.00 18.33 6.34
N LEU A 204 -18.60 19.51 6.35
CA LEU A 204 -17.91 20.80 6.37
C LEU A 204 -17.70 21.31 7.80
N ALA A 205 -18.69 21.08 8.67
CA ALA A 205 -18.65 21.50 10.06
C ALA A 205 -17.46 20.88 10.81
N ASN A 206 -17.21 19.59 10.64
CA ASN A 206 -16.13 18.90 11.36
C ASN A 206 -14.74 19.51 11.04
N PRO A 207 -14.30 19.63 9.78
CA PRO A 207 -13.04 20.29 9.46
C PRO A 207 -12.94 21.74 9.97
N LEU A 208 -14.01 22.54 9.83
CA LEU A 208 -14.01 23.92 10.33
C LEU A 208 -13.88 23.98 11.85
N MET A 209 -14.55 23.09 12.57
CA MET A 209 -14.40 22.95 14.02
C MET A 209 -12.99 22.51 14.39
N MET A 210 -12.39 21.57 13.66
CA MET A 210 -11.00 21.17 13.91
C MET A 210 -10.02 22.32 13.71
N ILE A 211 -10.23 23.19 12.72
CA ILE A 211 -9.41 24.40 12.54
C ILE A 211 -9.49 25.28 13.80
N VAL A 212 -10.70 25.54 14.29
CA VAL A 212 -10.91 26.37 15.50
C VAL A 212 -10.25 25.72 16.70
N VAL A 213 -10.45 24.42 16.92
CA VAL A 213 -9.87 23.67 18.03
C VAL A 213 -8.34 23.72 17.97
N TYR A 214 -7.73 23.45 16.82
CA TYR A 214 -6.28 23.50 16.68
C TYR A 214 -5.71 24.91 16.77
N ALA A 215 -6.41 25.92 16.25
CA ALA A 215 -6.02 27.31 16.44
C ALA A 215 -6.04 27.71 17.92
N ILE A 216 -7.09 27.35 18.66
CA ILE A 216 -7.16 27.59 20.10
C ILE A 216 -6.05 26.85 20.84
N ALA A 217 -5.89 25.55 20.59
CA ALA A 217 -4.93 24.71 21.28
C ALA A 217 -3.48 25.15 21.04
N PHE A 218 -3.06 25.34 19.80
CA PHE A 218 -1.66 25.62 19.49
C PHE A 218 -1.30 27.10 19.65
N THR A 219 -2.20 28.03 19.32
CA THR A 219 -1.90 29.46 19.41
C THR A 219 -2.11 30.00 20.83
N PHE A 220 -3.20 29.63 21.52
CA PHE A 220 -3.55 30.25 22.81
C PHE A 220 -3.12 29.41 24.01
N ILE A 221 -3.29 28.08 23.97
CA ILE A 221 -2.97 27.20 25.10
C ILE A 221 -1.47 26.88 25.11
N LEU A 222 -0.96 26.28 24.03
CA LEU A 222 0.45 25.87 23.92
C LEU A 222 1.39 27.03 23.53
N ARG A 223 0.83 28.14 23.04
CA ARG A 223 1.58 29.36 22.67
C ARG A 223 2.74 29.09 21.71
N VAL A 224 2.51 28.22 20.73
CA VAL A 224 3.47 27.93 19.66
C VAL A 224 3.72 29.20 18.88
N ARG A 225 5.00 29.61 18.79
CA ARG A 225 5.40 30.88 18.16
C ARG A 225 5.58 30.80 16.64
N SER A 226 5.38 29.63 16.05
CA SER A 226 5.50 29.46 14.60
C SER A 226 4.32 30.10 13.89
N GLU A 227 4.61 31.03 12.98
CA GLU A 227 3.61 31.56 12.07
C GLU A 227 3.04 30.45 11.19
N MET A 228 1.74 30.56 10.86
CA MET A 228 1.04 29.60 9.99
C MET A 228 1.04 28.14 10.50
N PHE A 229 1.36 27.88 11.77
CA PHE A 229 1.45 26.50 12.30
C PHE A 229 0.15 25.71 12.12
N VAL A 230 -1.00 26.33 12.33
CA VAL A 230 -2.30 25.68 12.12
C VAL A 230 -2.49 25.28 10.66
N PHE A 231 -2.02 26.12 9.72
CA PHE A 231 -2.06 25.79 8.29
C PHE A 231 -1.14 24.61 7.98
N TYR A 232 0.10 24.61 8.49
CA TYR A 232 1.03 23.49 8.39
C TYR A 232 0.42 22.18 8.91
N LEU A 233 -0.07 22.20 10.15
CA LEU A 233 -0.66 21.03 10.80
C LEU A 233 -1.83 20.49 10.01
N MET A 234 -2.73 21.37 9.56
CA MET A 234 -3.94 20.95 8.89
C MET A 234 -3.68 20.33 7.50
N LEU A 235 -2.65 20.79 6.76
CA LEU A 235 -2.23 20.15 5.52
C LEU A 235 -1.88 18.68 5.73
N GLY A 236 -1.13 18.37 6.79
CA GLY A 236 -0.80 16.99 7.15
C GLY A 236 -1.99 16.22 7.70
N GLN A 237 -2.79 16.83 8.58
CA GLN A 237 -3.94 16.20 9.22
C GLN A 237 -5.03 15.80 8.22
N LEU A 238 -5.29 16.60 7.19
CA LEU A 238 -6.28 16.26 6.16
C LEU A 238 -5.82 15.07 5.32
N SER A 239 -4.55 15.06 4.89
CA SER A 239 -3.95 13.93 4.18
C SER A 239 -4.01 12.65 5.02
N TRP A 240 -3.66 12.76 6.30
CA TRP A 240 -3.72 11.65 7.24
C TRP A 240 -5.14 11.13 7.45
N SER A 241 -6.13 12.02 7.58
CA SER A 241 -7.53 11.64 7.79
C SER A 241 -8.10 10.89 6.59
N PHE A 242 -7.73 11.29 5.37
CA PHE A 242 -8.10 10.54 4.15
C PHE A 242 -7.52 9.11 4.17
N PHE A 243 -6.24 8.98 4.46
CA PHE A 243 -5.56 7.69 4.51
C PHE A 243 -6.09 6.78 5.62
N SER A 244 -6.11 7.28 6.87
CA SER A 244 -6.49 6.49 8.05
C SER A 244 -7.97 6.11 8.03
N GLY A 245 -8.85 7.01 7.58
CA GLY A 245 -10.28 6.74 7.39
C GLY A 245 -10.52 5.66 6.32
N SER A 246 -9.81 5.74 5.19
CA SER A 246 -9.89 4.73 4.13
C SER A 246 -9.36 3.37 4.59
N ALA A 247 -8.21 3.34 5.26
CA ALA A 247 -7.61 2.13 5.79
C ALA A 247 -8.56 1.44 6.78
N THR A 248 -9.11 2.19 7.74
CA THR A 248 -10.03 1.66 8.75
C THR A 248 -11.31 1.13 8.12
N MET A 249 -11.96 1.90 7.25
CA MET A 249 -13.22 1.49 6.60
C MET A 249 -13.03 0.27 5.70
N SER A 250 -11.85 0.15 5.05
CA SER A 250 -11.56 -0.99 4.17
C SER A 250 -11.50 -2.33 4.89
N THR A 251 -11.16 -2.37 6.18
CA THR A 251 -11.11 -3.61 6.98
C THR A 251 -12.49 -4.30 7.06
N GLY A 252 -13.57 -3.52 7.09
CA GLY A 252 -14.95 -4.03 7.10
C GLY A 252 -15.54 -4.24 5.70
N ALA A 253 -14.94 -3.68 4.65
CA ALA A 253 -15.57 -3.55 3.33
C ALA A 253 -16.06 -4.87 2.73
N ILE A 254 -15.28 -5.95 2.86
CA ILE A 254 -15.63 -7.27 2.32
C ILE A 254 -16.69 -7.95 3.20
N VAL A 255 -16.47 -7.97 4.52
CA VAL A 255 -17.34 -8.68 5.48
C VAL A 255 -18.73 -8.05 5.55
N GLU A 256 -18.81 -6.72 5.60
CA GLU A 256 -20.07 -5.99 5.71
C GLU A 256 -20.92 -6.06 4.43
N ASN A 257 -20.29 -6.31 3.27
CA ASN A 257 -20.99 -6.46 1.98
C ASN A 257 -21.11 -7.92 1.53
N ALA A 258 -20.97 -8.90 2.45
CA ALA A 258 -21.10 -10.33 2.14
C ALA A 258 -22.44 -10.70 1.47
N GLY A 259 -23.54 -10.07 1.89
CA GLY A 259 -24.86 -10.28 1.27
C GLY A 259 -24.91 -9.88 -0.21
N LEU A 260 -24.20 -8.81 -0.59
CA LEU A 260 -24.11 -8.36 -1.98
C LEU A 260 -23.26 -9.33 -2.82
N MET A 261 -22.18 -9.87 -2.24
CA MET A 261 -21.33 -10.85 -2.93
C MET A 261 -22.04 -12.19 -3.20
N ARG A 262 -23.04 -12.54 -2.39
CA ARG A 262 -23.85 -13.75 -2.59
C ARG A 262 -24.93 -13.57 -3.66
N SER A 263 -25.41 -12.34 -3.88
CA SER A 263 -26.52 -12.08 -4.79
C SER A 263 -26.09 -11.72 -6.21
N VAL A 264 -24.89 -11.15 -6.40
CA VAL A 264 -24.41 -10.69 -7.71
C VAL A 264 -22.93 -11.03 -7.88
N PHE A 265 -22.55 -11.48 -9.07
CA PHE A 265 -21.14 -11.73 -9.41
C PHE A 265 -20.45 -10.42 -9.87
N PHE A 266 -19.41 -10.00 -9.16
CA PHE A 266 -18.59 -8.84 -9.51
C PHE A 266 -17.18 -8.94 -8.90
N PRO A 267 -16.19 -8.17 -9.43
CA PRO A 267 -14.86 -8.03 -8.86
C PRO A 267 -14.85 -7.61 -7.39
N ARG A 268 -14.34 -8.44 -6.48
CA ARG A 268 -14.41 -8.15 -5.02
C ARG A 268 -13.54 -6.94 -4.63
N ALA A 269 -12.54 -6.62 -5.46
CA ALA A 269 -11.72 -5.42 -5.35
C ALA A 269 -12.52 -4.10 -5.38
N ILE A 270 -13.73 -4.11 -5.94
CA ILE A 270 -14.61 -2.95 -5.97
C ILE A 270 -15.00 -2.51 -4.56
N LEU A 271 -15.15 -3.44 -3.59
CA LEU A 271 -15.61 -3.08 -2.24
C LEU A 271 -14.59 -2.23 -1.48
N PRO A 272 -13.31 -2.65 -1.31
CA PRO A 272 -12.33 -1.78 -0.66
C PRO A 272 -12.09 -0.49 -1.44
N ILE A 273 -12.08 -0.53 -2.78
CA ILE A 273 -11.87 0.67 -3.60
C ILE A 273 -13.02 1.67 -3.44
N ALA A 274 -14.27 1.20 -3.32
CA ALA A 274 -15.41 2.06 -3.03
C ALA A 274 -15.23 2.84 -1.73
N THR A 275 -14.70 2.21 -0.67
CA THR A 275 -14.42 2.89 0.60
C THR A 275 -13.37 4.00 0.46
N VAL A 276 -12.34 3.78 -0.37
CA VAL A 276 -11.33 4.81 -0.64
C VAL A 276 -11.91 5.96 -1.45
N LEU A 277 -12.71 5.69 -2.50
CA LEU A 277 -13.35 6.73 -3.30
C LEU A 277 -14.37 7.55 -2.50
N PHE A 278 -15.08 6.90 -1.58
CA PHE A 278 -15.96 7.56 -0.63
C PHE A 278 -15.19 8.54 0.27
N ASN A 279 -14.08 8.10 0.87
CA ASN A 279 -13.24 8.97 1.70
C ASN A 279 -12.51 10.04 0.86
N LEU A 280 -12.17 9.76 -0.39
CA LEU A 280 -11.58 10.74 -1.30
C LEU A 280 -12.59 11.85 -1.64
N ALA A 281 -13.86 11.50 -1.88
CA ALA A 281 -14.91 12.48 -2.11
C ALA A 281 -15.10 13.40 -0.89
N GLN A 282 -15.04 12.84 0.32
CA GLN A 282 -15.07 13.63 1.55
C GLN A 282 -13.85 14.53 1.70
N TYR A 283 -12.65 13.98 1.46
CA TYR A 283 -11.41 14.74 1.49
C TYR A 283 -11.44 15.92 0.51
N LEU A 284 -11.88 15.68 -0.73
CA LEU A 284 -12.01 16.73 -1.75
C LEU A 284 -12.97 17.83 -1.31
N LEU A 285 -14.11 17.47 -0.72
CA LEU A 285 -15.03 18.45 -0.15
C LEU A 285 -14.38 19.28 0.96
N THR A 286 -13.69 18.60 1.88
CA THR A 286 -13.00 19.27 2.98
C THR A 286 -11.91 20.21 2.47
N VAL A 287 -11.06 19.76 1.56
CA VAL A 287 -9.98 20.54 0.95
C VAL A 287 -10.51 21.73 0.16
N ALA A 288 -11.61 21.55 -0.58
CA ALA A 288 -12.23 22.62 -1.37
C ALA A 288 -12.70 23.81 -0.51
N VAL A 289 -13.02 23.59 0.76
CA VAL A 289 -13.36 24.66 1.71
C VAL A 289 -12.16 25.09 2.55
N PHE A 290 -11.38 24.13 3.04
CA PHE A 290 -10.23 24.37 3.90
C PHE A 290 -9.16 25.24 3.22
N LEU A 291 -8.72 24.87 2.00
CA LEU A 291 -7.60 25.55 1.34
C LEU A 291 -7.90 27.02 1.08
N PRO A 292 -9.04 27.40 0.46
CA PRO A 292 -9.34 28.82 0.24
C PRO A 292 -9.44 29.61 1.55
N VAL A 293 -10.09 29.07 2.58
CA VAL A 293 -10.24 29.75 3.87
C VAL A 293 -8.89 30.03 4.52
N MET A 294 -8.00 29.04 4.57
CA MET A 294 -6.67 29.21 5.17
C MET A 294 -5.75 30.11 4.33
N MET A 295 -5.81 29.98 2.99
CA MET A 295 -5.01 30.84 2.11
C MET A 295 -5.42 32.30 2.22
N LEU A 296 -6.72 32.58 2.37
CA LEU A 296 -7.22 33.94 2.63
C LEU A 296 -6.83 34.44 4.02
N TRP A 297 -6.97 33.60 5.07
CA TRP A 297 -6.61 33.98 6.43
C TRP A 297 -5.12 34.34 6.55
N TYR A 298 -4.24 33.48 6.04
CA TYR A 298 -2.79 33.68 6.11
C TYR A 298 -2.21 34.50 4.94
N SER A 299 -3.06 35.05 4.07
CA SER A 299 -2.64 35.82 2.89
C SER A 299 -1.63 35.07 1.99
N VAL A 300 -1.81 33.76 1.83
CA VAL A 300 -0.94 32.91 1.02
C VAL A 300 -1.27 33.08 -0.46
N PRO A 301 -0.34 33.58 -1.29
CA PRO A 301 -0.58 33.74 -2.72
C PRO A 301 -0.64 32.39 -3.42
N LEU A 302 -1.40 32.33 -4.52
CA LEU A 302 -1.35 31.22 -5.46
C LEU A 302 0.06 31.11 -6.03
N SER A 303 0.61 29.90 -6.02
CA SER A 303 1.98 29.61 -6.49
C SER A 303 1.96 28.48 -7.50
N SER A 304 2.92 28.49 -8.44
CA SER A 304 3.00 27.48 -9.50
C SER A 304 3.14 26.03 -9.00
N PRO A 305 3.83 25.71 -7.88
CA PRO A 305 3.90 24.34 -7.39
C PRO A 305 2.53 23.74 -7.08
N MET A 306 1.57 24.54 -6.59
CA MET A 306 0.23 24.07 -6.23
C MET A 306 -0.51 23.35 -7.37
N LEU A 307 -0.16 23.63 -8.64
CA LEU A 307 -0.71 22.95 -9.81
C LEU A 307 -0.44 21.44 -9.83
N VAL A 308 0.56 20.99 -9.08
CA VAL A 308 0.94 19.58 -9.01
C VAL A 308 0.19 18.82 -7.91
N PHE A 309 -0.60 19.52 -7.10
CA PHE A 309 -1.42 18.90 -6.06
C PHE A 309 -2.31 17.75 -6.57
N PRO A 310 -3.04 17.87 -7.70
CA PRO A 310 -3.86 16.77 -8.21
C PRO A 310 -3.07 15.50 -8.51
N LEU A 311 -1.81 15.63 -8.95
CA LEU A 311 -0.95 14.50 -9.27
C LEU A 311 -0.49 13.77 -8.00
N PHE A 312 -0.06 14.50 -6.96
CA PHE A 312 0.26 13.89 -5.67
C PHE A 312 -0.97 13.29 -4.98
N LEU A 313 -2.14 13.92 -5.12
CA LEU A 313 -3.40 13.36 -4.65
C LEU A 313 -3.75 12.05 -5.37
N ALA A 314 -3.54 11.96 -6.68
CA ALA A 314 -3.73 10.72 -7.42
C ALA A 314 -2.78 9.61 -6.93
N LEU A 315 -1.49 9.93 -6.70
CA LEU A 315 -0.53 8.97 -6.13
C LEU A 315 -0.96 8.52 -4.72
N GLN A 316 -1.40 9.44 -3.86
CA GLN A 316 -1.90 9.10 -2.53
C GLN A 316 -3.15 8.23 -2.60
N ALA A 317 -4.08 8.52 -3.53
CA ALA A 317 -5.28 7.72 -3.73
C ALA A 317 -4.92 6.29 -4.18
N VAL A 318 -4.00 6.11 -5.12
CA VAL A 318 -3.52 4.79 -5.56
C VAL A 318 -2.83 4.03 -4.43
N PHE A 319 -1.96 4.69 -3.67
CA PHE A 319 -1.36 4.11 -2.46
C PHE A 319 -2.42 3.64 -1.47
N THR A 320 -3.38 4.50 -1.16
CA THR A 320 -4.46 4.21 -0.21
C THR A 320 -5.36 3.08 -0.71
N MET A 321 -5.65 3.01 -2.02
CA MET A 321 -6.34 1.87 -2.63
C MET A 321 -5.56 0.57 -2.46
N GLY A 322 -4.24 0.59 -2.67
CA GLY A 322 -3.38 -0.57 -2.43
C GLY A 322 -3.46 -1.08 -1.00
N VAL A 323 -3.30 -0.17 -0.03
CA VAL A 323 -3.42 -0.49 1.40
C VAL A 323 -4.84 -1.00 1.73
N ALA A 324 -5.88 -0.39 1.18
CA ALA A 324 -7.26 -0.81 1.40
C ALA A 324 -7.54 -2.23 0.86
N LEU A 325 -6.98 -2.57 -0.30
CA LEU A 325 -7.08 -3.93 -0.87
C LEU A 325 -6.37 -4.96 0.01
N ILE A 326 -5.19 -4.63 0.54
CA ILE A 326 -4.46 -5.48 1.49
C ILE A 326 -5.31 -5.68 2.73
N LEU A 327 -5.73 -4.60 3.40
CA LEU A 327 -6.44 -4.65 4.66
C LEU A 327 -7.80 -5.33 4.54
N GLY A 328 -8.58 -5.00 3.52
CA GLY A 328 -9.87 -5.64 3.27
C GLY A 328 -9.74 -7.14 3.02
N THR A 329 -8.71 -7.54 2.26
CA THR A 329 -8.43 -8.96 2.02
C THR A 329 -8.02 -9.67 3.31
N VAL A 330 -6.99 -9.18 4.02
CA VAL A 330 -6.47 -9.87 5.22
C VAL A 330 -7.52 -9.90 6.33
N THR A 331 -8.30 -8.83 6.52
CA THR A 331 -9.33 -8.79 7.58
C THR A 331 -10.44 -9.80 7.36
N ALA A 332 -10.79 -10.13 6.11
CA ALA A 332 -11.77 -11.16 5.81
C ALA A 332 -11.36 -12.54 6.35
N PHE A 333 -10.05 -12.83 6.40
CA PHE A 333 -9.50 -14.07 6.97
C PHE A 333 -9.16 -13.93 8.47
N PHE A 334 -8.76 -12.73 8.91
CA PHE A 334 -8.26 -12.45 10.25
C PHE A 334 -8.90 -11.19 10.83
N ARG A 335 -9.94 -11.35 11.65
CA ARG A 335 -10.71 -10.22 12.18
C ARG A 335 -9.91 -9.29 13.11
N ASP A 336 -8.88 -9.82 13.77
CA ASP A 336 -8.03 -9.05 14.71
C ASP A 336 -7.15 -7.99 14.02
N VAL A 337 -7.03 -8.04 12.69
CA VAL A 337 -6.31 -7.02 11.90
C VAL A 337 -6.86 -5.63 12.15
N LYS A 338 -8.16 -5.50 12.42
CA LYS A 338 -8.76 -4.20 12.74
C LYS A 338 -8.16 -3.57 14.00
N HIS A 339 -8.00 -4.35 15.07
CA HIS A 339 -7.39 -3.87 16.31
C HIS A 339 -5.90 -3.55 16.15
N LEU A 340 -5.17 -4.39 15.41
CA LEU A 340 -3.76 -4.12 15.10
C LEU A 340 -3.60 -2.86 14.25
N LEU A 341 -4.53 -2.62 13.32
CA LEU A 341 -4.54 -1.43 12.48
C LEU A 341 -4.74 -0.16 13.31
N ASP A 342 -5.65 -0.16 14.28
CA ASP A 342 -5.89 1.01 15.13
C ASP A 342 -4.61 1.44 15.88
N ILE A 343 -3.87 0.47 16.42
CA ILE A 343 -2.58 0.70 17.09
C ILE A 343 -1.52 1.16 16.08
N ALA A 344 -1.45 0.51 14.92
CA ALA A 344 -0.50 0.85 13.87
C ALA A 344 -0.72 2.28 13.33
N LEU A 345 -1.97 2.69 13.12
CA LEU A 345 -2.31 4.04 12.70
C LEU A 345 -1.92 5.07 13.76
N ALA A 346 -2.17 4.79 15.04
CA ALA A 346 -1.74 5.66 16.13
C ALA A 346 -0.21 5.87 16.14
N MET A 347 0.58 4.81 15.97
CA MET A 347 2.04 4.92 15.88
C MET A 347 2.46 5.68 14.61
N LEU A 348 1.86 5.34 13.47
CA LEU A 348 2.21 5.89 12.15
C LEU A 348 1.91 7.39 12.05
N PHE A 349 0.90 7.88 12.77
CA PHE A 349 0.62 9.31 12.91
C PHE A 349 1.83 10.08 13.44
N TRP A 350 2.46 9.58 14.50
CA TRP A 350 3.60 10.24 15.14
C TRP A 350 4.91 10.07 14.38
N THR A 351 5.04 9.06 13.52
CA THR A 351 6.20 8.91 12.61
C THR A 351 6.04 9.70 11.32
N THR A 352 4.95 10.44 11.17
CA THR A 352 4.67 11.28 10.00
C THR A 352 4.78 12.75 10.41
N PRO A 353 5.44 13.60 9.61
CA PRO A 353 5.60 15.01 9.95
C PRO A 353 4.28 15.74 9.75
N ILE A 354 3.35 15.60 10.70
CA ILE A 354 2.03 16.27 10.69
C ILE A 354 2.04 17.42 11.69
N VAL A 355 2.45 17.13 12.93
CA VAL A 355 2.44 18.08 14.06
C VAL A 355 3.79 18.76 14.28
N TYR A 356 4.84 18.33 13.57
CA TYR A 356 6.19 18.85 13.65
C TYR A 356 6.79 18.98 12.25
N GLU A 357 7.73 19.91 12.09
CA GLU A 357 8.48 20.09 10.86
C GLU A 357 9.61 19.07 10.72
N LEU A 358 9.88 18.62 9.49
CA LEU A 358 10.97 17.68 9.21
C LEU A 358 12.35 18.23 9.61
N SER A 359 12.53 19.55 9.58
CA SER A 359 13.75 20.26 10.00
C SER A 359 14.06 20.09 11.50
N GLN A 360 13.03 19.93 12.33
CA GLN A 360 13.14 19.78 13.79
C GLN A 360 13.54 18.35 14.21
N VAL A 361 13.44 17.39 13.27
CA VAL A 361 13.76 16.00 13.52
C VAL A 361 15.28 15.81 13.56
N PRO A 362 15.84 15.13 14.57
CA PRO A 362 17.24 14.74 14.60
C PRO A 362 17.65 13.93 13.35
N GLU A 363 18.82 14.20 12.79
CA GLU A 363 19.38 13.55 11.58
C GLU A 363 19.16 12.03 11.56
N ARG A 364 19.43 11.36 12.69
CA ARG A 364 19.33 9.90 12.88
C ARG A 364 17.90 9.37 12.69
N LEU A 365 16.87 10.17 12.96
CA LEU A 365 15.46 9.78 12.87
C LEU A 365 14.80 10.23 11.57
N ARG A 366 15.41 11.16 10.82
CA ARG A 366 14.85 11.67 9.56
C ARG A 366 14.58 10.54 8.56
N LEU A 367 15.49 9.59 8.43
CA LEU A 367 15.31 8.46 7.52
C LEU A 367 14.14 7.56 7.92
N LEU A 368 13.91 7.33 9.22
CA LEU A 368 12.76 6.55 9.70
C LEU A 368 11.44 7.26 9.37
N ILE A 369 11.41 8.58 9.53
CA ILE A 369 10.24 9.42 9.23
C ILE A 369 10.01 9.51 7.72
N LEU A 370 11.06 9.53 6.91
CA LEU A 370 10.95 9.52 5.45
C LEU A 370 10.57 8.14 4.89
N LEU A 371 10.91 7.05 5.59
CA LEU A 371 10.47 5.69 5.30
C LEU A 371 9.01 5.42 5.72
N SER A 372 8.38 6.34 6.47
CA SER A 372 6.95 6.23 6.78
C SER A 372 6.14 6.29 5.47
N PRO A 373 5.29 5.29 5.18
CA PRO A 373 4.60 5.18 3.89
C PRO A 373 3.74 6.38 3.49
N ILE A 374 3.24 7.14 4.47
CA ILE A 374 2.38 8.31 4.23
C ILE A 374 3.16 9.63 4.20
N SER A 375 4.39 9.63 4.72
CA SER A 375 5.20 10.84 4.95
C SER A 375 5.54 11.57 3.64
N SER A 376 5.87 10.84 2.57
CA SER A 376 6.13 11.45 1.27
C SER A 376 4.96 12.29 0.75
N PHE A 377 3.72 11.89 1.03
CA PHE A 377 2.53 12.64 0.59
C PHE A 377 2.30 13.88 1.45
N VAL A 378 2.44 13.76 2.77
CA VAL A 378 2.31 14.89 3.70
C VAL A 378 3.39 15.94 3.44
N VAL A 379 4.66 15.52 3.31
CA VAL A 379 5.77 16.40 2.97
C VAL A 379 5.52 17.08 1.62
N ALA A 380 5.04 16.35 0.60
CA ALA A 380 4.67 16.99 -0.66
C ALA A 380 3.64 18.11 -0.44
N TYR A 381 2.57 17.88 0.32
CA TYR A 381 1.56 18.92 0.58
C TYR A 381 2.11 20.13 1.33
N HIS A 382 3.05 19.93 2.26
CA HIS A 382 3.78 21.04 2.88
C HIS A 382 4.63 21.81 1.88
N HIS A 383 5.38 21.12 1.01
CA HIS A 383 6.17 21.79 -0.04
C HIS A 383 5.27 22.60 -0.98
N LEU A 384 4.12 22.06 -1.37
CA LEU A 384 3.21 22.70 -2.33
C LEU A 384 2.50 23.93 -1.77
N PHE A 385 1.95 23.84 -0.55
CA PHE A 385 1.07 24.88 0.00
C PHE A 385 1.74 25.78 1.03
N PHE A 386 2.61 25.24 1.89
CA PHE A 386 3.24 25.98 2.97
C PHE A 386 4.56 26.62 2.51
N TYR A 387 5.52 25.80 2.06
CA TYR A 387 6.82 26.30 1.59
C TYR A 387 6.74 26.92 0.19
N ARG A 388 5.72 26.55 -0.61
CA ARG A 388 5.52 27.01 -2.00
C ARG A 388 6.73 26.72 -2.89
N THR A 389 7.31 25.54 -2.70
CA THR A 389 8.45 25.02 -3.45
C THR A 389 8.07 23.73 -4.18
N TRP A 390 8.78 23.43 -5.26
CA TRP A 390 8.63 22.14 -5.92
C TRP A 390 9.07 21.01 -4.98
N PRO A 391 8.29 19.92 -4.85
CA PRO A 391 8.72 18.76 -4.08
C PRO A 391 10.01 18.20 -4.66
N GLU A 392 10.93 17.82 -3.78
CA GLU A 392 12.22 17.24 -4.18
C GLU A 392 12.02 15.95 -5.00
N PRO A 393 12.94 15.63 -5.95
CA PRO A 393 12.84 14.40 -6.74
C PRO A 393 12.75 13.11 -5.90
N THR A 394 13.34 13.12 -4.71
CA THR A 394 13.27 12.04 -3.72
C THR A 394 11.82 11.75 -3.31
N VAL A 395 11.05 12.80 -3.00
CA VAL A 395 9.63 12.71 -2.60
C VAL A 395 8.79 12.08 -3.71
N TRP A 396 9.07 12.44 -4.96
CA TRP A 396 8.41 11.85 -6.13
C TRP A 396 8.65 10.36 -6.28
N VAL A 397 9.92 9.95 -6.22
CA VAL A 397 10.32 8.54 -6.37
C VAL A 397 9.72 7.71 -5.25
N VAL A 398 9.81 8.18 -4.01
CA VAL A 398 9.29 7.47 -2.83
C VAL A 398 7.76 7.36 -2.89
N ALA A 399 7.05 8.47 -3.15
CA ALA A 399 5.59 8.46 -3.26
C ALA A 399 5.10 7.52 -4.38
N THR A 400 5.76 7.54 -5.53
CA THR A 400 5.43 6.66 -6.67
C THR A 400 5.70 5.20 -6.34
N THR A 401 6.84 4.92 -5.69
CA THR A 401 7.22 3.56 -5.29
C THR A 401 6.22 2.99 -4.30
N TYR A 402 5.83 3.75 -3.28
CA TYR A 402 4.79 3.31 -2.34
C TYR A 402 3.44 3.13 -3.02
N ALA A 403 3.03 4.07 -3.88
CA ALA A 403 1.75 3.97 -4.59
C ALA A 403 1.67 2.71 -5.47
N VAL A 404 2.66 2.50 -6.33
CA VAL A 404 2.71 1.34 -7.22
C VAL A 404 2.92 0.05 -6.43
N GLY A 405 3.82 0.05 -5.45
CA GLY A 405 4.11 -1.11 -4.60
C GLY A 405 2.89 -1.59 -3.81
N ALA A 406 2.22 -0.68 -3.10
CA ALA A 406 1.03 -1.03 -2.33
C ALA A 406 -0.11 -1.50 -3.24
N PHE A 407 -0.34 -0.83 -4.38
CA PHE A 407 -1.41 -1.21 -5.31
C PHE A 407 -1.16 -2.58 -5.95
N THR A 408 0.06 -2.85 -6.39
CA THR A 408 0.42 -4.14 -6.99
C THR A 408 0.30 -5.29 -5.97
N VAL A 409 0.78 -5.11 -4.75
CA VAL A 409 0.66 -6.10 -3.67
C VAL A 409 -0.82 -6.32 -3.29
N GLY A 410 -1.59 -5.26 -3.12
CA GLY A 410 -3.01 -5.34 -2.79
C GLY A 410 -3.85 -6.01 -3.89
N ALA A 411 -3.63 -5.63 -5.15
CA ALA A 411 -4.27 -6.26 -6.30
C ALA A 411 -3.87 -7.74 -6.42
N ALA A 412 -2.61 -8.08 -6.16
CA ALA A 412 -2.19 -9.48 -6.20
C ALA A 412 -2.81 -10.32 -5.08
N LEU A 413 -2.93 -9.76 -3.86
CA LEU A 413 -3.57 -10.43 -2.74
C LEU A 413 -5.03 -10.72 -3.03
N ILE A 414 -5.81 -9.73 -3.49
CA ILE A 414 -7.24 -9.95 -3.70
C ILE A 414 -7.51 -11.00 -4.79
N LEU A 415 -6.71 -10.99 -5.85
CA LEU A 415 -6.78 -12.01 -6.91
C LEU A 415 -6.31 -13.39 -6.41
N ALA A 416 -5.37 -13.44 -5.48
CA ALA A 416 -4.90 -14.70 -4.88
C ALA A 416 -5.93 -15.33 -3.92
N PHE A 417 -6.79 -14.51 -3.31
CA PHE A 417 -7.77 -14.96 -2.31
C PHE A 417 -9.22 -14.93 -2.78
N GLU A 418 -9.49 -14.50 -4.02
CA GLU A 418 -10.83 -14.28 -4.56
C GLU A 418 -11.79 -15.47 -4.38
N ASP A 419 -11.32 -16.67 -4.69
CA ASP A 419 -12.14 -17.89 -4.66
C ASP A 419 -12.51 -18.32 -3.23
N ARG A 420 -11.71 -17.90 -2.23
CA ARG A 420 -11.86 -18.30 -0.84
C ARG A 420 -12.81 -17.41 -0.06
N PHE A 421 -13.14 -16.21 -0.56
CA PHE A 421 -14.08 -15.33 0.13
C PHE A 421 -15.46 -15.97 0.24
N THR A 422 -15.91 -16.69 -0.80
CA THR A 422 -17.22 -17.37 -0.80
C THR A 422 -17.25 -18.56 0.16
N GLU A 423 -16.12 -19.22 0.42
CA GLU A 423 -16.04 -20.34 1.37
C GLU A 423 -16.07 -19.88 2.83
N GLN A 424 -15.59 -18.66 3.11
CA GLN A 424 -15.43 -18.15 4.47
C GLN A 424 -16.55 -17.22 4.95
N LEU A 425 -17.31 -16.61 4.03
CA LEU A 425 -18.35 -15.63 4.33
C LEU A 425 -19.73 -16.21 4.21
#